data_AF-A0A554KDT8-F1
#
_entry.id   AF-A0A554KDT8-F1
#
_cell.length_a   1.000
_cell.length_b   1.000
_cell.length_c   1.000
_cell.angle_alpha   90.00
_cell.angle_beta   90.00
_cell.angle_gamma   90.00
#
_symmetry.space_group_name_H-M   'P 1'
#
loop_
_entity.id
_entity.type
_entity.pdbx_description
1 polymer ?
#
loop_
_entity_poly.entity_id
_entity_poly.type
_entity_poly.pdbx_seq_one_letter_code
_entity_poly.pdbx_strand_id
1 'polypeptide(L)'
;MKKGFTLIETLVAILLLSLMLTGASALIQQALQASSKIKNDTTAVFLSQEAFELVRYQRDTNKLGGNPWMDGLQPGPPCGTANGCIARINSSTGAVTFSACGGGGCPFLMFDPTAKIYNYSGSQTTPYQRTIKIQSVGGPNPEVRVQVTMAWTTIFGSRSYVWEENLLDWQ
;
A
#
# COMPACT_ATOMS: atom_id res chain seq x y z
N MET A 1 7.41 -5.97 68.06
CA MET A 1 7.89 -7.23 67.45
C MET A 1 7.88 -7.07 65.94
N LYS A 2 9.06 -7.08 65.29
CA LYS A 2 9.15 -6.99 63.83
C LYS A 2 8.87 -8.38 63.25
N LYS A 3 7.74 -8.56 62.56
CA LYS A 3 7.47 -9.81 61.82
C LYS A 3 8.45 -9.86 60.64
N GLY A 4 9.40 -10.80 60.67
CA GLY A 4 10.30 -11.04 59.55
C GLY A 4 9.54 -11.73 58.42
N PHE A 5 9.82 -11.35 57.16
CA PHE A 5 9.34 -12.07 55.99
C PHE A 5 9.76 -13.53 56.07
N THR A 6 8.82 -14.45 55.83
CA THR A 6 9.18 -15.87 55.77
C THR A 6 9.83 -16.17 54.42
N LEU A 7 10.82 -17.07 54.42
CA LEU A 7 11.53 -17.45 53.18
C LEU A 7 10.59 -18.09 52.14
N ILE A 8 9.49 -18.71 52.61
CA ILE A 8 8.46 -19.26 51.73
C ILE A 8 7.61 -18.16 51.06
N GLU A 9 7.37 -17.04 51.75
CA GLU A 9 6.62 -15.90 51.21
C GLU A 9 7.39 -15.17 50.11
N THR A 10 8.72 -15.03 50.24
CA THR A 10 9.55 -14.43 49.18
C THR A 10 9.65 -15.35 47.95
N LEU A 11 9.71 -16.67 48.14
CA LEU A 11 9.65 -17.64 47.03
C LEU A 11 8.33 -17.55 46.27
N VAL A 12 7.20 -17.50 46.99
CA VAL A 12 5.87 -17.34 46.37
C VAL A 12 5.77 -15.98 45.67
N ALA A 13 6.28 -14.90 46.27
CA ALA A 13 6.26 -13.57 45.67
C ALA A 13 7.06 -13.51 44.35
N ILE A 14 8.26 -14.12 44.31
CA ILE A 14 9.08 -14.19 43.08
C ILE A 14 8.38 -15.03 42.00
N LEU A 15 7.74 -16.14 42.39
CA LEU A 15 6.97 -16.97 41.46
C LEU A 15 5.83 -16.16 40.82
N LEU A 16 5.01 -15.49 41.64
CA LEU A 16 3.92 -14.65 41.14
C LEU A 16 4.43 -13.51 40.26
N LEU A 17 5.51 -12.85 40.66
CA LEU A 17 6.14 -11.80 39.88
C LEU A 17 6.62 -12.30 38.51
N SER A 18 7.20 -13.50 38.46
CA SER A 18 7.67 -14.11 37.21
C SER A 18 6.50 -14.44 36.25
N LEU A 19 5.38 -14.92 36.78
CA LEU A 19 4.17 -15.17 36.00
C LEU A 19 3.54 -13.87 35.47
N MET A 20 3.51 -12.83 36.29
CA MET A 20 3.02 -11.51 35.88
C MET A 20 3.90 -10.91 34.77
N LEU A 21 5.22 -11.00 34.92
CA LEU A 21 6.17 -10.46 33.94
C LEU A 21 6.08 -11.17 32.59
N THR A 22 5.94 -12.50 32.60
CA THR A 22 5.77 -13.29 31.37
C THR A 22 4.44 -12.99 30.69
N GLY A 23 3.33 -12.91 31.44
CA GLY A 23 2.03 -12.52 30.90
C GLY A 23 2.04 -11.12 30.28
N ALA A 24 2.61 -10.13 30.98
CA ALA A 24 2.73 -8.76 30.48
C ALA A 24 3.58 -8.69 29.20
N SER A 25 4.70 -9.42 29.16
CA SER A 25 5.59 -9.46 27.98
C SER A 25 4.91 -10.07 26.76
N ALA A 26 4.07 -11.10 26.93
CA ALA A 26 3.32 -11.71 25.84
C ALA A 26 2.29 -10.72 25.24
N LEU A 27 1.60 -9.95 26.08
CA LEU A 27 0.65 -8.93 25.62
C LEU A 27 1.36 -7.80 24.87
N ILE A 28 2.52 -7.33 25.35
CA ILE A 28 3.30 -6.30 24.67
C ILE A 28 3.73 -6.77 23.28
N GLN A 29 4.20 -8.02 23.16
CA GLN A 29 4.59 -8.57 21.86
C GLN A 29 3.42 -8.63 20.88
N GLN A 30 2.24 -9.06 21.33
CA GLN A 30 1.03 -9.07 20.50
C GLN A 30 0.63 -7.65 20.07
N ALA A 31 0.69 -6.68 20.98
CA ALA A 31 0.38 -5.28 20.68
C ALA A 31 1.34 -4.69 19.63
N LEU A 32 2.64 -4.99 19.72
CA LEU A 32 3.64 -4.54 18.74
C LEU A 32 3.40 -5.16 17.36
N GLN A 33 3.08 -6.46 17.29
CA GLN A 33 2.76 -7.12 16.03
C GLN A 33 1.49 -6.54 15.39
N ALA A 34 0.45 -6.33 16.19
CA ALA A 34 -0.80 -5.71 15.74
C ALA A 34 -0.57 -4.27 15.23
N SER A 35 0.20 -3.47 15.96
CA SER A 35 0.55 -2.10 15.58
C SER A 35 1.33 -2.05 14.25
N SER A 36 2.34 -2.91 14.10
CA SER A 36 3.10 -3.03 12.85
C SER A 36 2.21 -3.43 11.66
N LYS A 37 1.30 -4.40 11.87
CA LYS A 37 0.33 -4.81 10.86
C LYS A 37 -0.58 -3.66 10.46
N ILE A 38 -1.21 -2.99 11.42
CA ILE A 38 -2.13 -1.87 11.16
C ILE A 38 -1.42 -0.76 10.40
N LYS A 39 -0.18 -0.42 10.77
CA LYS A 39 0.63 0.58 10.06
C LYS A 39 0.82 0.23 8.59
N ASN A 40 1.23 -1.01 8.30
CA ASN A 40 1.50 -1.45 6.94
C ASN A 40 0.21 -1.54 6.11
N ASP A 41 -0.86 -2.10 6.68
CA ASP A 41 -2.17 -2.18 6.02
C ASP A 41 -2.70 -0.79 5.68
N THR A 42 -2.64 0.15 6.64
CA THR A 42 -3.10 1.54 6.46
C THR A 42 -2.29 2.25 5.38
N THR A 43 -0.96 2.11 5.39
CA THR A 43 -0.10 2.70 4.36
C THR A 43 -0.42 2.13 3.00
N ALA A 44 -0.56 0.81 2.91
CA ALA A 44 -0.90 0.14 1.66
C ALA A 44 -2.25 0.63 1.14
N VAL A 45 -3.29 0.77 1.99
CA VAL A 45 -4.62 1.32 1.64
C VAL A 45 -4.51 2.73 1.03
N PHE A 46 -3.79 3.64 1.69
CA PHE A 46 -3.60 4.99 1.17
C PHE A 46 -2.85 5.02 -0.17
N LEU A 47 -1.86 4.13 -0.37
CA LEU A 47 -1.15 4.02 -1.65
C LEU A 47 -2.02 3.49 -2.80
N SER A 48 -3.05 2.69 -2.51
CA SER A 48 -4.03 2.31 -3.54
C SER A 48 -5.00 3.45 -3.86
N GLN A 49 -5.50 4.13 -2.83
CA GLN A 49 -6.35 5.31 -3.04
C GLN A 49 -5.62 6.34 -3.91
N GLU A 50 -4.35 6.62 -3.61
CA GLU A 50 -3.51 7.46 -4.45
C GLU A 50 -3.47 6.97 -5.89
N ALA A 51 -3.30 5.66 -6.15
CA ALA A 51 -3.30 5.16 -7.53
C ALA A 51 -4.62 5.37 -8.27
N PHE A 52 -5.76 5.21 -7.61
CA PHE A 52 -7.05 5.55 -8.23
C PHE A 52 -7.14 7.04 -8.56
N GLU A 53 -6.68 7.91 -7.66
CA GLU A 53 -6.63 9.35 -7.90
C GLU A 53 -5.69 9.72 -9.04
N LEU A 54 -4.55 9.04 -9.19
CA LEU A 54 -3.65 9.26 -10.33
C LEU A 54 -4.28 8.86 -11.67
N VAL A 55 -5.07 7.78 -11.68
CA VAL A 55 -5.82 7.36 -12.87
C VAL A 55 -6.93 8.36 -13.20
N ARG A 56 -7.66 8.85 -12.19
CA ARG A 56 -8.66 9.93 -12.34
C ARG A 56 -8.03 11.22 -12.86
N TYR A 57 -6.89 11.62 -12.29
CA TYR A 57 -6.13 12.79 -12.73
C TYR A 57 -5.79 12.71 -14.21
N GLN A 58 -5.28 11.57 -14.70
CA GLN A 58 -4.96 11.41 -16.12
C GLN A 58 -6.21 11.48 -16.99
N ARG A 59 -7.31 10.83 -16.58
CA ARG A 59 -8.58 10.93 -17.28
C ARG A 59 -9.05 12.37 -17.40
N ASP A 60 -9.08 13.10 -16.29
CA ASP A 60 -9.57 14.47 -16.24
C ASP A 60 -8.67 15.40 -17.06
N THR A 61 -7.35 15.17 -17.00
CA THR A 61 -6.37 15.86 -17.85
C THR A 61 -6.64 15.61 -19.33
N ASN A 62 -6.91 14.36 -19.73
CA ASN A 62 -7.26 14.01 -21.12
C ASN A 62 -8.53 14.73 -21.57
N LYS A 63 -9.56 14.75 -20.71
CA LYS A 63 -10.83 15.44 -20.99
C LYS A 63 -10.63 16.94 -21.17
N LEU A 64 -9.89 17.59 -20.28
CA LEU A 64 -9.56 19.01 -20.40
C LEU A 64 -8.74 19.33 -21.65
N GLY A 65 -7.89 18.39 -22.09
CA GLY A 65 -7.10 18.50 -23.30
C GLY A 65 -7.82 18.14 -24.60
N GLY A 66 -9.08 17.67 -24.55
CA GLY A 66 -9.83 17.22 -25.73
C GLY A 66 -9.35 15.87 -26.30
N ASN A 67 -8.58 15.11 -25.54
CA ASN A 67 -8.09 13.77 -25.91
C ASN A 67 -9.13 12.69 -25.55
N PRO A 68 -9.02 11.47 -26.11
CA PRO A 68 -9.75 10.31 -25.61
C PRO A 68 -9.56 10.16 -24.10
N TRP A 69 -10.63 9.91 -23.34
CA TRP A 69 -10.60 9.95 -21.87
C TRP A 69 -9.60 8.99 -21.23
N MET A 70 -9.32 7.86 -21.89
CA MET A 70 -8.32 6.88 -21.45
C MET A 70 -7.00 6.93 -22.22
N ASP A 71 -6.73 8.03 -22.92
CA ASP A 71 -5.46 8.23 -23.60
C ASP A 71 -4.27 8.09 -22.62
N GLY A 72 -3.21 7.42 -23.07
CA GLY A 72 -2.05 7.10 -22.24
C GLY A 72 -2.28 6.04 -21.14
N LEU A 73 -3.44 5.38 -21.10
CA LEU A 73 -3.76 4.34 -20.11
C LEU A 73 -4.16 3.00 -20.75
N GLN A 74 -5.06 3.02 -21.75
CA GLN A 74 -5.63 1.85 -22.45
C GLN A 74 -6.27 2.27 -23.80
N PRO A 75 -6.69 1.36 -24.72
CA PRO A 75 -6.71 -0.11 -24.65
C PRO A 75 -5.32 -0.77 -24.73
N GLY A 76 -4.30 -0.01 -25.10
CA GLY A 76 -2.90 -0.47 -25.19
C GLY A 76 -2.08 -0.21 -23.92
N PRO A 77 -0.74 -0.40 -23.99
CA PRO A 77 0.14 -0.02 -22.89
C PRO A 77 -0.06 1.44 -22.48
N PRO A 78 0.20 1.76 -21.20
CA PRO A 78 0.89 0.92 -20.23
C PRO A 78 -0.01 0.02 -19.36
N CYS A 79 -1.23 0.44 -19.04
CA CYS A 79 -2.04 -0.17 -17.98
C CYS A 79 -3.01 -1.24 -18.45
N GLY A 80 -3.29 -1.31 -19.76
CA GLY A 80 -4.08 -2.39 -20.39
C GLY A 80 -3.31 -3.70 -20.59
N THR A 81 -2.05 -3.81 -20.15
CA THR A 81 -1.21 -5.01 -20.35
C THR A 81 -1.43 -6.05 -19.25
N ALA A 82 -1.07 -7.33 -19.53
CA ALA A 82 -1.16 -8.41 -18.56
C ALA A 82 -0.37 -8.16 -17.25
N ASN A 83 0.74 -7.42 -17.35
CA ASN A 83 1.60 -7.09 -16.21
C ASN A 83 1.15 -5.83 -15.46
N GLY A 84 0.21 -5.07 -16.02
CA GLY A 84 -0.19 -3.76 -15.50
C GLY A 84 0.88 -2.69 -15.69
N CYS A 85 0.71 -1.58 -14.97
CA CYS A 85 1.56 -0.42 -15.04
C CYS A 85 1.87 0.16 -13.66
N ILE A 86 2.80 1.10 -13.65
CA ILE A 86 3.08 2.01 -12.55
C ILE A 86 2.77 3.44 -12.95
N ALA A 87 2.46 4.28 -11.95
CA ALA A 87 2.28 5.71 -12.10
C ALA A 87 3.41 6.45 -11.35
N ARG A 88 4.14 7.31 -12.06
CA ARG A 88 5.19 8.18 -11.51
C ARG A 88 4.69 9.61 -11.44
N ILE A 89 4.99 10.28 -10.33
CA ILE A 89 4.67 11.69 -10.15
C ILE A 89 5.97 12.48 -10.33
N ASN A 90 5.97 13.52 -11.15
CA ASN A 90 7.08 14.47 -11.15
C ASN A 90 6.88 15.43 -9.97
N SER A 91 7.75 15.36 -8.96
CA SER A 91 7.62 16.17 -7.73
C SER A 91 7.74 17.67 -7.97
N SER A 92 8.35 18.10 -9.08
CA SER A 92 8.55 19.52 -9.41
C SER A 92 7.40 20.11 -10.21
N THR A 93 6.76 19.31 -11.08
CA THR A 93 5.69 19.78 -11.99
C THR A 93 4.30 19.25 -11.62
N GLY A 94 4.20 18.25 -10.75
CA GLY A 94 2.96 17.53 -10.47
C GLY A 94 2.49 16.61 -11.60
N ALA A 95 3.22 16.54 -12.71
CA ALA A 95 2.82 15.74 -13.86
C ALA A 95 2.89 14.24 -13.54
N VAL A 96 1.87 13.50 -13.96
CA VAL A 96 1.79 12.05 -13.77
C VAL A 96 2.15 11.36 -15.08
N THR A 97 2.99 10.32 -15.01
CA THR A 97 3.37 9.50 -16.16
C THR A 97 3.16 8.03 -15.85
N PHE A 98 2.57 7.30 -16.78
CA PHE A 98 2.32 5.86 -16.64
C PHE A 98 3.31 5.07 -17.50
N SER A 99 3.81 3.95 -16.97
CA SER A 99 4.69 3.05 -17.73
C SER A 99 4.38 1.59 -17.43
N ALA A 100 4.43 0.73 -18.44
CA ALA A 100 4.14 -0.69 -18.30
C ALA A 100 5.15 -1.35 -17.35
N CYS A 101 4.68 -2.35 -16.61
CA CYS A 101 5.55 -3.20 -15.82
C CYS A 101 6.25 -4.23 -16.72
N GLY A 102 7.52 -4.53 -16.42
CA GLY A 102 8.30 -5.53 -17.15
C GLY A 102 7.84 -6.96 -16.89
N GLY A 103 8.46 -7.94 -17.56
CA GLY A 103 8.14 -9.36 -17.39
C GLY A 103 8.36 -9.92 -15.98
N GLY A 104 9.15 -9.24 -15.14
CA GLY A 104 9.34 -9.56 -13.73
C GLY A 104 8.32 -8.93 -12.76
N GLY A 105 7.29 -8.24 -13.29
CA GLY A 105 6.33 -7.48 -12.50
C GLY A 105 6.74 -6.02 -12.28
N CYS A 106 5.92 -5.29 -11.52
CA CYS A 106 6.17 -3.88 -11.22
C CYS A 106 7.28 -3.72 -10.17
N PRO A 107 8.13 -2.67 -10.25
CA PRO A 107 9.14 -2.43 -9.22
C PRO A 107 8.53 -2.05 -7.88
N PHE A 108 9.32 -2.18 -6.81
CA PHE A 108 8.96 -1.64 -5.49
C PHE A 108 8.88 -0.12 -5.52
N LEU A 109 7.96 0.43 -4.74
CA LEU A 109 7.88 1.86 -4.46
C LEU A 109 9.09 2.28 -3.64
N MET A 110 9.57 3.48 -3.91
CA MET A 110 10.61 4.18 -3.19
C MET A 110 10.01 5.38 -2.50
N PHE A 111 10.54 5.73 -1.32
CA PHE A 111 10.16 6.93 -0.61
C PHE A 111 11.22 8.00 -0.85
N ASP A 112 10.76 9.20 -1.23
CA ASP A 112 11.60 10.38 -1.31
C ASP A 112 11.47 11.18 0.00
N PRO A 113 12.52 11.25 0.84
CA PRO A 113 12.46 11.99 2.11
C PRO A 113 12.42 13.51 1.93
N THR A 114 12.76 14.05 0.76
CA THR A 114 12.72 15.49 0.48
C THR A 114 11.32 15.89 0.06
N ALA A 115 10.77 15.22 -0.96
CA ALA A 115 9.43 15.50 -1.48
C ALA A 115 8.30 14.89 -0.62
N LYS A 116 8.62 13.97 0.30
CA LYS A 116 7.67 13.24 1.16
C LYS A 116 6.63 12.43 0.39
N ILE A 117 6.98 11.97 -0.81
CA ILE A 117 6.10 11.19 -1.68
C ILE A 117 6.63 9.76 -1.88
N TYR A 118 5.71 8.84 -2.16
CA TYR A 118 6.04 7.52 -2.67
C TYR A 118 6.09 7.58 -4.20
N ASN A 119 7.19 7.09 -4.77
CA ASN A 119 7.44 7.18 -6.20
C ASN A 119 8.41 6.07 -6.64
N TYR A 120 8.95 6.17 -7.85
CA TYR A 120 9.91 5.22 -8.41
C TYR A 120 11.28 5.84 -8.71
N SER A 121 11.57 7.01 -8.10
CA SER A 121 12.81 7.77 -8.27
C SER A 121 13.38 8.26 -6.93
N GLY A 122 13.00 7.62 -5.81
CA GLY A 122 13.44 7.99 -4.46
C GLY A 122 14.80 7.42 -4.06
N SER A 123 15.21 7.67 -2.81
CA SER A 123 16.46 7.14 -2.25
C SER A 123 16.26 5.96 -1.28
N GLN A 124 15.03 5.73 -0.81
CA GLN A 124 14.72 4.68 0.15
C GLN A 124 13.76 3.65 -0.45
N THR A 125 14.22 2.42 -0.64
CA THR A 125 13.35 1.32 -1.08
C THR A 125 12.36 0.96 0.02
N THR A 126 11.09 0.84 -0.35
CA THR A 126 10.01 0.44 0.56
C THR A 126 9.59 -1.00 0.28
N PRO A 127 8.94 -1.70 1.22
CA PRO A 127 8.47 -3.06 0.99
C PRO A 127 7.24 -3.10 0.07
N TYR A 128 6.67 -1.95 -0.32
CA TYR A 128 5.42 -1.87 -1.06
C TYR A 128 5.65 -1.97 -2.56
N GLN A 129 4.85 -2.79 -3.23
CA GLN A 129 4.78 -2.93 -4.67
C GLN A 129 3.35 -2.64 -5.10
N ARG A 130 3.21 -1.75 -6.08
CA ARG A 130 1.91 -1.31 -6.61
C ARG A 130 1.80 -1.69 -8.07
N THR A 131 0.70 -2.33 -8.43
CA THR A 131 0.37 -2.68 -9.80
C THR A 131 -1.00 -2.13 -10.14
N ILE A 132 -1.09 -1.32 -11.19
CA ILE A 132 -2.37 -0.79 -11.70
C ILE A 132 -2.70 -1.54 -12.99
N LYS A 133 -3.88 -2.14 -13.06
CA LYS A 133 -4.42 -2.79 -14.26
C LYS A 133 -5.73 -2.13 -14.62
N ILE A 134 -5.91 -1.86 -15.91
CA ILE A 134 -7.14 -1.25 -16.40
C ILE A 134 -7.69 -2.09 -17.53
N GLN A 135 -8.97 -2.43 -17.46
CA GLN A 135 -9.64 -3.30 -18.42
C GLN A 135 -11.00 -2.70 -18.79
N SER A 136 -11.35 -2.69 -20.07
CA SER A 136 -12.68 -2.26 -20.51
C SER A 136 -13.75 -3.22 -20.00
N VAL A 137 -14.81 -2.67 -19.42
CA VAL A 137 -16.01 -3.44 -19.07
C VAL A 137 -16.95 -3.33 -20.26
N GLY A 138 -17.21 -4.45 -20.94
CA GLY A 138 -18.09 -4.46 -22.11
C GLY A 138 -19.51 -4.00 -21.72
N GLY A 139 -20.05 -3.02 -22.44
CA GLY A 139 -21.36 -2.45 -22.14
C GLY A 139 -21.74 -1.31 -23.10
N PRO A 140 -22.98 -0.80 -23.02
CA PRO A 140 -23.46 0.29 -23.88
C PRO A 140 -22.82 1.65 -23.55
N ASN A 141 -22.29 1.82 -22.33
CA ASN A 141 -21.59 3.03 -21.89
C ASN A 141 -20.08 2.77 -21.78
N PRO A 142 -19.21 3.75 -22.08
CA PRO A 142 -17.77 3.58 -21.89
C PRO A 142 -17.45 3.48 -20.38
N GLU A 143 -17.11 2.27 -19.95
CA GLU A 143 -16.75 1.94 -18.58
C GLU A 143 -15.47 1.11 -18.54
N VAL A 144 -14.61 1.40 -17.58
CA VAL A 144 -13.34 0.70 -17.40
C VAL A 144 -13.18 0.31 -15.94
N ARG A 145 -12.74 -0.93 -15.73
CA ARG A 145 -12.40 -1.43 -14.41
C ARG A 145 -10.94 -1.11 -14.14
N VAL A 146 -10.70 -0.36 -13.07
CA VAL A 146 -9.38 -0.09 -12.53
C VAL A 146 -9.16 -1.05 -11.36
N GLN A 147 -8.14 -1.88 -11.47
CA GLN A 147 -7.71 -2.80 -10.42
C GLN A 147 -6.34 -2.35 -9.92
N VAL A 148 -6.25 -2.06 -8.62
CA VAL A 148 -4.98 -1.76 -7.96
C VAL A 148 -4.64 -2.92 -7.03
N THR A 149 -3.50 -3.55 -7.31
CA THR A 149 -2.94 -4.60 -6.47
C THR A 149 -1.77 -4.04 -5.69
N MET A 150 -1.90 -4.06 -4.37
CA MET A 150 -0.81 -3.74 -3.45
C MET A 150 -0.26 -5.01 -2.84
N ALA A 151 1.04 -5.22 -2.98
CA ALA A 151 1.77 -6.29 -2.33
C ALA A 151 2.87 -5.70 -1.44
N TRP A 152 3.12 -6.29 -0.28
CA TRP A 152 4.23 -5.90 0.56
C TRP A 152 4.78 -7.05 1.39
N THR A 153 6.06 -6.97 1.69
CA THR A 153 6.76 -7.95 2.53
C THR A 153 6.77 -7.50 3.99
N THR A 154 6.52 -8.44 4.88
CA THR A 154 6.66 -8.26 6.33
C THR A 154 7.59 -9.33 6.89
N ILE A 155 8.05 -9.15 8.13
CA ILE A 155 8.85 -10.18 8.82
C ILE A 155 8.09 -11.51 9.02
N PHE A 156 6.75 -11.50 8.87
CA PHE A 156 5.88 -12.67 9.01
C PHE A 156 5.42 -13.23 7.66
N GLY A 157 6.01 -12.76 6.55
CA GLY A 157 5.67 -13.18 5.19
C GLY A 157 5.10 -12.05 4.33
N SER A 158 4.78 -12.39 3.09
CA SER A 158 4.21 -11.46 2.11
C SER A 158 2.71 -11.34 2.28
N ARG A 159 2.19 -10.11 2.15
CA ARG A 159 0.76 -9.83 2.08
C ARG A 159 0.44 -9.12 0.79
N SER A 160 -0.79 -9.28 0.33
CA SER A 160 -1.32 -8.49 -0.76
C SER A 160 -2.81 -8.25 -0.55
N TYR A 161 -3.31 -7.19 -1.15
CA TYR A 161 -4.74 -7.00 -1.36
C TYR A 161 -4.96 -6.40 -2.75
N VAL A 162 -6.19 -6.57 -3.23
CA VAL A 162 -6.66 -6.05 -4.51
C VAL A 162 -7.86 -5.15 -4.22
N TRP A 163 -7.83 -3.93 -4.73
CA TRP A 163 -8.96 -3.02 -4.74
C TRP A 163 -9.38 -2.82 -6.19
N GLU A 164 -10.68 -2.95 -6.47
CA GLU A 164 -11.28 -2.67 -7.77
C GLU A 164 -12.26 -1.51 -7.68
N GLU A 165 -12.19 -0.58 -8.63
CA GLU A 165 -13.19 0.45 -8.84
C GLU A 165 -13.50 0.55 -10.32
N ASN A 166 -14.76 0.84 -10.64
CA ASN A 166 -15.15 1.15 -12.01
C ASN A 166 -15.08 2.66 -12.23
N LEU A 167 -14.48 3.04 -13.35
CA LEU A 167 -14.40 4.41 -13.80
C LEU A 167 -15.26 4.56 -15.05
N LEU A 168 -16.23 5.45 -14.97
CA LEU A 168 -17.13 5.79 -16.07
C LEU A 168 -16.57 6.98 -16.85
N ASP A 169 -16.87 7.00 -18.15
CA ASP A 169 -16.80 8.21 -18.94
C ASP A 169 -18.03 9.08 -18.66
N TRP A 170 -18.03 9.80 -17.54
CA TRP A 170 -19.10 10.74 -17.21
C TRP A 170 -18.80 12.13 -17.79
N GLN A 171 -19.86 12.77 -18.30
CA GLN A 171 -19.93 14.18 -18.70
C GLN A 171 -20.96 14.90 -17.84
#